data_AF-A0A818GPU0-F1
#
_entry.id   AF-A0A818GPU0-F1
#
_cell.length_a   1.000
_cell.length_b   1.000
_cell.length_c   1.000
_cell.angle_alpha   90.00
_cell.angle_beta   90.00
_cell.angle_gamma   90.00
#
_symmetry.space_group_name_H-M   'P 1'
#
loop_
_entity.id
_entity.type
_entity.pdbx_description
1 polymer ?
#
loop_
_entity_poly.entity_id
_entity_poly.type
_entity_poly.pdbx_seq_one_letter_code
_entity_poly.pdbx_strand_id
1 'polypeptide(L)'
;RQQLEQLQQLRPPPQQQQVQQRQQLGHILQRQLLVVALQQLVTCATTTTLVASCQSYEVSWNNRCYYLDGSAGACASGYTLGTNAILTCIATQFVGKTYRSVTSSNCCIWTADTYECYGMSSNCNSAGTFSAGPVVNGAGCANAQNHMSGQLTFCGTV
;
A
#
# COMPACT_ATOMS: atom_id res chain seq x y z
N ARG A 1 42.14 -43.25 32.68
CA ARG A 1 40.84 -43.17 33.39
C ARG A 1 40.53 -41.76 33.88
N GLN A 2 41.46 -41.04 34.52
CA GLN A 2 41.24 -39.67 35.00
C GLN A 2 40.94 -38.61 33.89
N GLN A 3 41.38 -38.81 32.65
CA GLN A 3 41.05 -37.90 31.54
C GLN A 3 39.58 -38.01 31.05
N LEU A 4 38.89 -39.13 31.31
CA LEU A 4 37.50 -39.29 30.87
C LEU A 4 36.51 -38.56 31.81
N GLU A 5 36.86 -38.40 33.09
CA GLU A 5 36.03 -37.72 34.09
C GLU A 5 36.04 -36.20 33.93
N GLN A 6 37.15 -35.61 33.44
CA GLN A 6 37.20 -34.17 33.17
C GLN A 6 36.36 -33.75 31.94
N LEU A 7 36.14 -34.65 30.98
CA LEU A 7 35.29 -34.40 29.81
C LEU A 7 33.78 -34.46 30.12
N GLN A 8 33.39 -35.01 31.27
CA GLN A 8 31.98 -35.13 31.66
C GLN A 8 31.46 -33.91 32.45
N GLN A 9 32.37 -33.10 33.03
CA GLN A 9 32.03 -31.86 33.75
C GLN A 9 31.83 -30.64 32.84
N LEU A 10 32.16 -30.73 31.55
CA LEU A 10 31.99 -29.64 30.57
C LEU A 10 30.64 -29.66 29.86
N ARG A 11 29.76 -30.64 30.15
CA ARG A 11 28.41 -30.66 29.57
C ARG A 11 27.49 -29.79 30.41
N PRO A 12 26.94 -28.69 29.86
CA PRO A 12 25.95 -27.91 30.57
C PRO A 12 24.73 -28.80 30.89
N PRO A 13 24.13 -28.66 32.08
CA PRO A 13 22.94 -29.41 32.46
C PRO A 13 21.82 -29.17 31.44
N PRO A 14 20.96 -30.16 31.17
CA PRO A 14 19.93 -30.10 30.13
C PRO A 14 18.97 -28.91 30.30
N GLN A 15 18.80 -28.38 31.52
CA GLN A 15 18.03 -27.16 31.77
C GLN A 15 18.71 -25.89 31.22
N GLN A 16 20.03 -25.78 31.24
CA GLN A 16 20.74 -24.62 30.67
C GLN A 16 20.67 -24.60 29.15
N GLN A 17 20.69 -25.78 28.50
CA GLN A 17 20.50 -25.87 27.04
C GLN A 17 19.10 -25.45 26.60
N GLN A 18 18.06 -25.82 27.35
CA GLN A 18 16.69 -25.38 27.05
C GLN A 18 16.49 -23.86 27.26
N VAL A 19 17.11 -23.28 28.28
CA VAL A 19 17.06 -21.82 28.50
C VAL A 19 17.79 -21.06 27.40
N GLN A 20 18.97 -21.53 26.97
CA GLN A 20 19.70 -20.94 25.84
C GLN A 20 18.94 -21.06 24.52
N GLN A 21 18.32 -22.22 24.23
CA GLN A 21 17.48 -22.37 23.03
C GLN A 21 16.27 -21.44 23.04
N ARG A 22 15.59 -21.29 24.18
CA ARG A 22 14.47 -20.33 24.32
C ARG A 22 14.90 -18.88 24.13
N GLN A 23 16.06 -18.50 24.66
CA GLN A 23 16.63 -17.16 24.47
C GLN A 23 17.01 -16.91 22.99
N GLN A 24 17.62 -17.89 22.33
CA GLN A 24 17.96 -17.79 20.91
C GLN A 24 16.72 -17.71 20.00
N LEU A 25 15.68 -18.51 20.26
CA LEU A 25 14.39 -18.44 19.56
C LEU A 25 13.69 -17.08 19.76
N GLY A 26 13.73 -16.53 20.99
CA GLY A 26 13.22 -15.19 21.27
C GLY A 26 13.93 -14.11 20.46
N HIS A 27 15.27 -14.16 20.39
CA HIS A 27 16.05 -13.21 19.58
C HIS A 27 15.83 -13.36 18.07
N ILE A 28 15.60 -14.58 17.56
CA ILE A 28 15.28 -14.82 16.15
C ILE A 28 13.89 -14.29 15.80
N LEU A 29 12.88 -14.56 16.63
CA LEU A 29 11.52 -14.05 16.45
C LEU A 29 11.46 -12.52 16.53
N GLN A 30 12.19 -11.92 17.47
CA GLN A 30 12.23 -10.47 17.63
C GLN A 30 13.01 -9.77 16.51
N ARG A 31 14.04 -10.42 15.93
CA ARG A 31 14.71 -9.94 14.72
C ARG A 31 13.85 -10.10 13.46
N GLN A 32 13.11 -11.19 13.32
CA GLN A 32 12.19 -11.36 12.18
C GLN A 32 11.04 -10.35 12.21
N LEU A 33 10.47 -10.06 13.39
CA LEU A 33 9.47 -8.99 13.50
C LEU A 33 10.03 -7.61 13.11
N LEU A 34 11.29 -7.31 13.45
CA LEU A 34 11.89 -6.02 13.11
C LEU A 34 12.18 -5.89 11.61
N VAL A 35 12.61 -6.96 10.94
CA VAL A 35 12.87 -6.96 9.48
C VAL A 35 11.57 -6.85 8.68
N VAL A 36 10.47 -7.47 9.14
CA VAL A 36 9.16 -7.34 8.51
C VAL A 36 8.56 -5.94 8.74
N ALA A 37 8.78 -5.33 9.91
CA ALA A 37 8.34 -3.95 10.18
C ALA A 37 9.14 -2.89 9.38
N LEU A 38 10.39 -3.18 9.00
CA LEU A 38 11.25 -2.27 8.23
C LEU A 38 11.01 -2.31 6.71
N GLN A 39 10.29 -3.30 6.18
CA GLN A 39 9.94 -3.37 4.75
C GLN A 39 8.68 -2.57 4.36
N GLN A 40 7.97 -1.95 5.32
CA GLN A 40 6.75 -1.19 5.05
C GLN A 40 6.91 0.33 5.09
N LEU A 41 8.14 0.84 5.22
CA LEU A 41 8.41 2.23 4.86
C LEU A 41 8.65 2.28 3.36
N VAL A 42 7.56 2.17 2.58
CA VAL A 42 7.53 2.74 1.23
C VAL A 42 7.70 4.24 1.45
N THR A 43 8.95 4.69 1.50
CA THR A 43 9.25 6.10 1.53
C THR A 43 8.75 6.65 0.20
N CYS A 44 7.67 7.42 0.29
CA CYS A 44 7.14 8.23 -0.81
C CYS A 44 8.14 9.35 -1.10
N ALA A 45 9.30 8.98 -1.63
CA ALA A 45 10.34 9.91 -2.03
C ALA A 45 9.98 10.43 -3.42
N THR A 46 9.88 11.75 -3.55
CA THR A 46 9.76 12.42 -4.83
C THR A 46 11.13 12.56 -5.47
N THR A 47 11.33 11.93 -6.63
CA THR A 47 12.40 12.32 -7.54
C THR A 47 11.97 13.60 -8.27
N THR A 48 12.56 14.74 -7.88
CA THR A 48 12.31 16.04 -8.50
C THR A 48 12.91 16.05 -9.91
N THR A 49 12.09 15.67 -10.88
CA THR A 49 12.42 15.73 -12.32
C THR A 49 11.34 16.56 -13.00
N LEU A 50 11.71 17.35 -14.01
CA LEU A 50 10.87 18.35 -14.67
C LEU A 50 9.46 17.81 -15.01
N VAL A 51 8.46 18.52 -14.50
CA VAL A 51 7.06 18.11 -14.39
C VAL A 51 6.43 17.94 -15.77
N ALA A 52 5.92 16.75 -16.09
CA ALA A 52 4.84 16.62 -17.07
C ALA A 52 3.68 17.52 -16.61
N SER A 53 3.20 18.43 -17.46
CA SER A 53 2.10 19.35 -17.09
C SER A 53 0.80 18.56 -16.95
N CYS A 54 0.56 18.02 -15.76
CA CYS A 54 -0.66 17.32 -15.45
C CYS A 54 -1.85 18.27 -15.50
N GLN A 55 -3.00 17.74 -15.89
CA GLN A 55 -4.25 18.49 -15.95
C GLN A 55 -4.71 18.91 -14.54
N SER A 56 -5.64 19.86 -14.46
CA SER A 56 -6.11 20.39 -13.17
C SER A 56 -6.73 19.33 -12.24
N TYR A 57 -7.36 18.30 -12.82
CA TYR A 57 -7.95 17.15 -12.13
C TYR A 57 -6.94 16.03 -11.80
N GLU A 58 -5.67 16.19 -12.20
CA GLU A 58 -4.63 15.19 -12.01
C GLU A 58 -3.68 15.54 -10.86
N VAL A 59 -3.06 14.51 -10.31
CA VAL A 59 -1.96 14.59 -9.34
C VAL A 59 -0.65 14.27 -10.06
N SER A 60 0.35 15.13 -9.91
CA SER A 60 1.71 14.91 -10.43
C SER A 60 2.55 14.19 -9.39
N TRP A 61 3.11 13.03 -9.76
CA TRP A 61 4.00 12.27 -8.89
C TRP A 61 5.04 11.48 -9.69
N ASN A 62 6.32 11.60 -9.31
CA ASN A 62 7.42 10.88 -9.95
C ASN A 62 7.39 10.94 -11.49
N ASN A 63 7.23 12.16 -12.04
CA ASN A 63 7.13 12.45 -13.47
C ASN A 63 5.98 11.73 -14.21
N ARG A 64 4.89 11.43 -13.49
CA ARG A 64 3.66 10.83 -14.04
C ARG A 64 2.45 11.61 -13.55
N CYS A 65 1.37 11.54 -14.32
CA CYS A 65 0.09 12.15 -13.97
C CYS A 65 -0.92 11.07 -13.61
N TYR A 66 -1.63 11.27 -12.50
CA TYR A 66 -2.60 10.32 -11.98
C TYR A 66 -3.96 10.97 -11.79
N TYR A 67 -5.03 10.22 -12.05
CA TYR A 67 -6.40 10.69 -11.85
C TYR A 67 -7.29 9.59 -11.26
N LEU A 68 -8.46 10.03 -10.77
CA LEU A 68 -9.58 9.17 -10.39
C LEU A 68 -10.73 9.36 -11.37
N ASP A 69 -11.42 8.28 -11.73
CA ASP A 69 -12.56 8.35 -12.65
C ASP A 69 -13.56 7.22 -12.42
N GLY A 70 -14.84 7.44 -12.70
CA GLY A 70 -15.90 6.44 -12.60
C GLY A 70 -15.95 5.48 -13.80
N SER A 71 -14.79 5.05 -14.29
CA SER A 71 -14.62 4.38 -15.59
C SER A 71 -14.61 2.85 -15.52
N ALA A 72 -14.93 2.26 -14.37
CA ALA A 72 -15.07 0.80 -14.21
C ALA A 72 -13.83 -0.02 -14.61
N GLY A 73 -12.65 0.40 -14.16
CA GLY A 73 -11.37 -0.26 -14.44
C GLY A 73 -10.71 0.19 -15.75
N ALA A 74 -11.38 0.99 -16.58
CA ALA A 74 -10.82 1.48 -17.83
C ALA A 74 -10.04 2.79 -17.63
N CYS A 75 -8.84 2.88 -18.23
CA CYS A 75 -8.08 4.12 -18.28
C CYS A 75 -8.16 4.76 -19.66
N ALA A 76 -8.04 6.09 -19.72
CA ALA A 76 -7.98 6.83 -20.96
C ALA A 76 -6.69 6.49 -21.73
N SER A 77 -6.69 6.76 -23.04
CA SER A 77 -5.52 6.54 -23.89
C SER A 77 -4.26 7.21 -23.32
N GLY A 78 -3.16 6.46 -23.24
CA GLY A 78 -1.89 6.89 -22.64
C GLY A 78 -1.79 6.67 -21.12
N TYR A 79 -2.79 6.04 -20.50
CA TYR A 79 -2.84 5.73 -19.08
C TYR A 79 -3.14 4.26 -18.84
N THR A 80 -2.68 3.73 -17.71
CA THR A 80 -2.95 2.39 -17.21
C THR A 80 -3.36 2.44 -15.74
N LEU A 81 -3.91 1.35 -15.20
CA LEU A 81 -4.22 1.25 -13.78
C LEU A 81 -2.97 1.54 -12.93
N GLY A 82 -3.12 2.41 -11.93
CA GLY A 82 -2.09 2.65 -10.92
C GLY A 82 -2.17 1.62 -9.79
N THR A 83 -1.08 1.44 -9.05
CA THR A 83 -1.03 0.50 -7.92
C THR A 83 -1.45 1.15 -6.60
N ASN A 84 -1.88 0.33 -5.66
CA ASN A 84 -2.09 0.65 -4.25
C ASN A 84 -0.86 1.36 -3.66
N ALA A 85 0.36 0.89 -3.97
CA ALA A 85 1.59 1.49 -3.46
C ALA A 85 1.78 2.95 -3.91
N ILE A 86 1.45 3.28 -5.16
CA ILE A 86 1.47 4.66 -5.65
C ILE A 86 0.34 5.45 -4.99
N LEU A 87 -0.87 4.88 -4.94
CA LEU A 87 -2.04 5.52 -4.34
C LEU A 87 -1.79 5.90 -2.88
N THR A 88 -1.11 5.04 -2.10
CA THR A 88 -0.68 5.34 -0.73
C THR A 88 0.10 6.65 -0.64
N CYS A 89 0.99 6.89 -1.59
CA CYS A 89 1.89 8.05 -1.58
C CYS A 89 1.21 9.36 -1.97
N ILE A 90 0.14 9.30 -2.75
CA ILE A 90 -0.44 10.48 -3.39
C ILE A 90 -1.89 10.72 -3.01
N ALA A 91 -2.49 9.85 -2.19
CA ALA A 91 -3.91 9.90 -1.86
C ALA A 91 -4.38 11.28 -1.37
N THR A 92 -3.65 11.91 -0.45
CA THR A 92 -4.03 13.23 0.10
C THR A 92 -3.97 14.35 -0.93
N GLN A 93 -3.22 14.18 -2.02
CA GLN A 93 -3.09 15.16 -3.08
C GLN A 93 -4.31 15.20 -4.01
N PHE A 94 -5.22 14.23 -3.90
CA PHE A 94 -6.51 14.25 -4.60
C PHE A 94 -7.52 15.22 -3.99
N VAL A 95 -7.28 15.77 -2.79
CA VAL A 95 -8.15 16.81 -2.21
C VAL A 95 -8.18 18.02 -3.14
N GLY A 96 -9.39 18.48 -3.47
CA GLY A 96 -9.60 19.58 -4.41
C GLY A 96 -9.52 19.19 -5.89
N LYS A 97 -9.14 17.94 -6.21
CA LYS A 97 -9.26 17.38 -7.57
C LYS A 97 -10.70 16.94 -7.83
N THR A 98 -11.01 16.59 -9.08
CA THR A 98 -12.32 16.07 -9.50
C THR A 98 -12.10 14.86 -10.39
N TYR A 99 -13.17 14.14 -10.76
CA TYR A 99 -13.10 13.07 -11.75
C TYR A 99 -12.58 13.58 -13.08
N ARG A 100 -11.87 12.72 -13.82
CA ARG A 100 -11.42 13.05 -15.17
C ARG A 100 -12.59 13.25 -16.14
N SER A 101 -13.57 12.35 -16.13
CA SER A 101 -14.65 12.35 -17.14
C SER A 101 -16.01 11.89 -16.61
N VAL A 102 -16.04 10.86 -15.76
CA VAL A 102 -17.26 10.21 -15.29
C VAL A 102 -17.26 10.20 -13.76
N THR A 103 -18.36 10.65 -13.16
CA THR A 103 -18.58 10.50 -11.72
C THR A 103 -18.78 9.01 -11.39
N SER A 104 -18.09 8.53 -10.36
CA SER A 104 -18.20 7.13 -9.93
C SER A 104 -19.56 6.82 -9.27
N SER A 105 -20.03 5.57 -9.39
CA SER A 105 -21.18 5.01 -8.67
C SER A 105 -20.76 4.14 -7.47
N ASN A 106 -19.45 4.00 -7.23
CA ASN A 106 -18.90 3.29 -6.08
C ASN A 106 -17.71 4.02 -5.42
N CYS A 107 -17.50 3.85 -4.11
CA CYS A 107 -16.39 4.47 -3.39
C CYS A 107 -15.10 3.65 -3.38
N CYS A 108 -15.16 2.36 -3.67
CA CYS A 108 -13.99 1.49 -3.75
C CYS A 108 -13.20 1.80 -5.02
N ILE A 109 -11.89 1.83 -4.87
CA ILE A 109 -10.97 2.22 -5.92
C ILE A 109 -10.35 0.98 -6.53
N TRP A 110 -10.64 0.77 -7.81
CA TRP A 110 -10.00 -0.22 -8.64
C TRP A 110 -8.57 0.21 -8.96
N THR A 111 -7.62 -0.61 -8.56
CA THR A 111 -6.17 -0.45 -8.83
C THR A 111 -5.63 -1.63 -9.63
N ALA A 112 -4.35 -1.57 -10.02
CA ALA A 112 -3.68 -2.66 -10.72
C ALA A 112 -3.40 -3.89 -9.84
N ASP A 113 -3.63 -3.80 -8.53
CA ASP A 113 -3.38 -4.87 -7.58
C ASP A 113 -4.55 -5.87 -7.51
N THR A 114 -4.28 -7.04 -6.92
CA THR A 114 -5.27 -8.13 -6.78
C THR A 114 -6.48 -7.77 -5.91
N TYR A 115 -6.30 -6.82 -4.99
CA TYR A 115 -7.31 -6.43 -4.01
C TYR A 115 -7.47 -4.91 -3.98
N GLU A 116 -8.73 -4.47 -4.00
CA GLU A 116 -9.09 -3.09 -3.72
C GLU A 116 -9.02 -2.91 -2.20
N CYS A 117 -8.02 -2.16 -1.73
CA CYS A 117 -7.84 -1.85 -0.31
C CYS A 117 -8.11 -0.38 0.00
N TYR A 118 -8.40 0.42 -1.02
CA TYR A 118 -8.60 1.86 -0.93
C TYR A 118 -10.03 2.22 -1.31
N GLY A 119 -10.54 3.25 -0.65
CA GLY A 119 -11.80 3.86 -1.03
C GLY A 119 -11.85 5.32 -0.60
N MET A 120 -12.84 6.03 -1.11
CA MET A 120 -13.16 7.39 -0.68
C MET A 120 -14.10 7.34 0.53
N SER A 121 -13.83 8.15 1.57
CA SER A 121 -14.69 8.21 2.75
C SER A 121 -15.98 9.03 2.53
N SER A 122 -15.98 9.91 1.53
CA SER A 122 -17.11 10.77 1.16
C SER A 122 -16.98 11.26 -0.29
N ASN A 123 -18.05 11.86 -0.83
CA ASN A 123 -18.09 12.57 -2.11
C ASN A 123 -17.66 11.75 -3.35
N CYS A 124 -17.70 10.42 -3.26
CA CYS A 124 -17.29 9.50 -4.34
C CYS A 124 -18.42 9.23 -5.37
N ASN A 125 -19.66 9.59 -5.04
CA ASN A 125 -20.85 9.34 -5.88
C ASN A 125 -21.59 10.60 -6.29
N SER A 126 -20.93 11.74 -6.15
CA SER A 126 -21.46 13.05 -6.47
C SER A 126 -20.47 13.79 -7.34
N ALA A 127 -20.97 14.57 -8.30
CA ALA A 127 -20.13 15.48 -9.06
C ALA A 127 -19.51 16.54 -8.14
N GLY A 128 -18.36 17.09 -8.55
CA GLY A 128 -17.65 18.15 -7.83
C GLY A 128 -16.27 17.71 -7.34
N THR A 129 -15.61 18.60 -6.61
CA THR A 129 -14.27 18.35 -6.08
C THR A 129 -14.30 17.41 -4.89
N PHE A 130 -13.24 16.63 -4.73
CA PHE A 130 -13.04 15.75 -3.60
C PHE A 130 -12.73 16.57 -2.35
N SER A 131 -13.55 16.39 -1.31
CA SER A 131 -13.33 16.99 0.02
C SER A 131 -12.31 16.21 0.85
N ALA A 132 -12.12 14.92 0.54
CA ALA A 132 -11.14 14.02 1.14
C ALA A 132 -10.44 13.21 0.04
N GLY A 133 -9.20 12.80 0.30
CA GLY A 133 -8.50 11.85 -0.58
C GLY A 133 -8.86 10.39 -0.28
N PRO A 134 -8.41 9.46 -1.13
CA PRO A 134 -8.49 8.02 -0.85
C PRO A 134 -7.90 7.65 0.51
N VAL A 135 -8.50 6.68 1.19
CA VAL A 135 -7.97 6.12 2.44
C VAL A 135 -8.05 4.60 2.40
N VAL A 136 -7.15 3.95 3.14
CA VAL A 136 -7.22 2.50 3.32
C VAL A 136 -8.55 2.15 3.97
N ASN A 137 -9.25 1.15 3.42
CA ASN A 137 -10.58 0.72 3.85
C ASN A 137 -11.64 1.85 3.85
N GLY A 138 -11.44 2.90 3.06
CA GLY A 138 -12.47 3.92 2.85
C GLY A 138 -13.76 3.28 2.34
N ALA A 139 -14.92 3.72 2.83
CA ALA A 139 -16.23 3.12 2.52
C ALA A 139 -16.34 1.58 2.76
N GLY A 140 -15.46 0.98 3.57
CA GLY A 140 -15.46 -0.46 3.84
C GLY A 140 -14.79 -1.31 2.76
N CYS A 141 -13.95 -0.70 1.91
CA CYS A 141 -13.27 -1.38 0.80
C CYS A 141 -12.04 -2.18 1.25
N ALA A 142 -12.15 -2.99 2.30
CA ALA A 142 -11.09 -3.90 2.71
C ALA A 142 -11.14 -5.19 1.87
N ASN A 143 -10.18 -5.34 0.96
CA ASN A 143 -10.09 -6.47 0.04
C ASN A 143 -11.35 -6.64 -0.81
N ALA A 144 -11.94 -5.54 -1.26
CA ALA A 144 -13.07 -5.59 -2.15
C ALA A 144 -12.63 -6.11 -3.53
N GLN A 145 -13.56 -6.81 -4.21
CA GLN A 145 -13.41 -7.32 -5.59
C GLN A 145 -14.68 -7.03 -6.41
N ASN A 146 -15.45 -6.03 -5.99
CA ASN A 146 -16.76 -5.75 -6.56
C ASN A 146 -16.58 -4.82 -7.77
N HIS A 147 -16.14 -5.40 -8.88
CA HIS A 147 -15.86 -4.75 -10.15
C HIS A 147 -17.15 -4.32 -10.88
N MET A 148 -17.83 -3.33 -10.32
CA MET A 148 -19.15 -2.90 -10.80
C MET A 148 -19.07 -1.83 -11.89
N SER A 149 -20.18 -1.66 -12.61
CA SER A 149 -20.34 -0.55 -13.54
C SER A 149 -20.23 0.78 -12.80
N GLY A 150 -19.31 1.64 -13.25
CA GLY A 150 -19.03 2.94 -12.64
C GLY A 150 -18.09 2.88 -11.43
N GLN A 151 -17.36 1.78 -11.20
CA GLN A 151 -16.34 1.70 -10.15
C GLN A 151 -15.30 2.83 -10.27
N LEU A 152 -14.92 3.42 -9.14
CA LEU A 152 -13.88 4.43 -9.08
C LEU A 152 -12.56 3.78 -9.48
N THR A 153 -11.85 4.37 -10.42
CA THR A 153 -10.69 3.77 -11.07
C THR A 153 -9.51 4.70 -10.89
N PHE A 154 -8.38 4.15 -10.43
CA PHE A 154 -7.13 4.88 -10.28
C PHE A 154 -6.22 4.62 -11.48
N CYS A 155 -5.93 5.68 -12.23
CA CYS A 155 -5.14 5.60 -13.46
C CYS A 155 -3.91 6.50 -13.39
N GLY A 156 -2.82 6.08 -14.04
CA GLY A 156 -1.58 6.84 -14.18
C GLY A 156 -1.03 6.76 -15.61
N THR A 157 -0.32 7.80 -16.07
CA THR A 157 0.35 7.79 -17.39
C THR A 157 1.32 6.62 -17.50
N VAL A 158 1.44 6.01 -18.69
CA VAL A 158 2.39 4.91 -18.98
C VAL A 158 3.86 5.33 -18.98
#